data_AF-A0A1F6KIQ2-F1
#
_entry.id   AF-A0A1F6KIQ2-F1
#
_cell.length_a   1.000
_cell.length_b   1.000
_cell.length_c   1.000
_cell.angle_alpha   90.00
_cell.angle_beta   90.00
_cell.angle_gamma   90.00
#
_symmetry.space_group_name_H-M   'P 1'
#
loop_
_entity.id
_entity.type
_entity.pdbx_description
1 polymer ?
#
loop_
_entity_poly.entity_id
_entity_poly.type
_entity_poly.pdbx_seq_one_letter_code
_entity_poly.pdbx_strand_id
1 'polypeptide(L)' 'MELFQFLIQLFSNQDLLFRIILIILISFYILFALILAMQIRNLNRIVNQITFSPIFKLLSFIHLGAAIALLIFTVLFL' A
#
# COMPACT_ATOMS: atom_id res chain seq x y z
N MET A 1 10.34 31.36 9.00
CA MET A 1 9.47 31.26 10.19
C MET A 1 8.30 30.29 9.97
N GLU A 2 7.61 30.35 8.83
CA GLU A 2 6.42 29.53 8.56
C GLU A 2 6.65 28.03 8.52
N LEU A 3 7.75 27.55 7.90
CA LEU A 3 8.10 26.13 7.91
C LEU A 3 8.32 25.59 9.33
N PHE A 4 8.92 26.41 10.20
CA PHE A 4 9.17 26.04 11.59
C PHE A 4 7.88 25.99 12.41
N GLN A 5 6.96 26.94 12.19
CA GLN A 5 5.62 26.90 12.80
C GLN A 5 4.80 25.71 12.30
N PHE A 6 4.86 25.39 11.00
CA PHE A 6 4.23 24.20 10.43
C PHE A 6 4.73 22.92 11.10
N LEU A 7 6.05 22.78 11.26
CA LEU A 7 6.64 21.63 11.96
C LEU A 7 6.18 21.56 13.41
N ILE A 8 6.19 22.66 14.17
CA ILE A 8 5.70 22.68 15.55
C ILE A 8 4.23 22.27 15.62
N GLN A 9 3.40 22.80 14.72
CA GLN A 9 1.97 22.50 14.68
C GLN A 9 1.73 21.03 14.34
N LEU A 10 2.52 20.47 13.41
CA LEU A 10 2.51 19.05 13.05
C LEU A 10 2.85 18.15 14.25
N PHE A 11 3.93 18.45 14.98
CA PHE A 11 4.34 17.67 16.15
C PHE A 11 3.43 17.88 17.37
N SER A 12 2.74 19.01 17.46
CA SER A 12 1.74 19.26 18.50
C SER A 12 0.44 18.49 18.26
N ASN A 13 0.13 18.16 17.01
CA ASN A 13 -1.05 17.39 16.63
C ASN A 13 -0.67 15.94 16.35
N GLN A 14 -0.52 15.18 17.43
CA GLN A 14 -0.10 13.77 17.38
C GLN A 14 -1.03 12.92 16.49
N ASP A 15 -2.34 13.16 16.52
CA ASP A 15 -3.31 12.44 15.69
C ASP A 15 -3.04 12.64 14.19
N LEU A 16 -2.86 13.89 13.77
CA LEU A 16 -2.51 14.22 12.38
C LEU A 16 -1.17 13.61 11.97
N LEU A 17 -0.17 13.65 12.85
CA LEU A 17 1.14 13.04 12.62
C LEU A 17 1.01 11.52 12.40
N PHE A 18 0.26 10.82 13.25
CA PHE A 18 0.02 9.38 13.11
C PHE A 18 -0.71 9.04 11.81
N ARG A 19 -1.73 9.81 11.42
CA ARG A 19 -2.43 9.63 10.14
C ARG A 19 -1.48 9.77 8.95
N ILE A 20 -0.62 10.79 8.95
CA ILE A 20 0.36 10.99 7.87
C ILE A 20 1.34 9.83 7.79
N ILE A 21 1.90 9.40 8.93
CA ILE A 21 2.81 8.25 8.98
C ILE A 21 2.10 6.98 8.47
N LEU A 22 0.85 6.76 8.88
CA LEU A 22 0.06 5.61 8.46
C LEU A 22 -0.19 5.61 6.94
N ILE A 23 -0.55 6.75 6.36
CA ILE A 23 -0.72 6.91 4.92
C ILE A 23 0.59 6.59 4.17
N ILE A 24 1.73 7.07 4.67
CA ILE A 24 3.04 6.79 4.08
C ILE A 24 3.34 5.28 4.12
N LEU A 25 3.11 4.63 5.27
CA LEU A 25 3.33 3.19 5.44
C LEU A 25 2.43 2.36 4.52
N ILE A 26 1.14 2.70 4.44
CA ILE A 26 0.20 2.01 3.54
C ILE A 26 0.60 2.23 2.08
N SER A 27 1.09 3.41 1.72
CA SER A 27 1.56 3.69 0.36
C SER A 27 2.77 2.82 -0.02
N PHE A 28 3.75 2.67 0.88
CA PHE A 28 4.86 1.73 0.68
C PHE A 28 4.39 0.28 0.61
N TYR A 29 3.40 -0.08 1.40
CA TYR A 29 2.81 -1.42 1.36
C TYR A 29 2.08 -1.70 0.04
N ILE A 30 1.34 -0.73 -0.50
CA ILE A 30 0.72 -0.84 -1.83
C ILE A 30 1.78 -1.00 -2.91
N LEU A 31 2.88 -0.25 -2.83
CA LEU A 31 4.00 -0.41 -3.76
C LEU A 31 4.57 -1.82 -3.71
N PHE A 32 4.75 -2.37 -2.51
CA PHE A 32 5.15 -3.76 -2.32
C PHE A 32 4.15 -4.75 -2.93
N ALA A 33 2.85 -4.59 -2.65
CA ALA A 33 1.79 -5.44 -3.20
C ALA A 33 1.74 -5.38 -4.74
N LEU A 34 1.96 -4.19 -5.32
CA LEU A 34 2.03 -3.99 -6.76
C LEU A 34 3.23 -4.73 -7.37
N ILE A 35 4.41 -4.58 -6.76
CA ILE A 35 5.63 -5.31 -7.19
C ILE A 35 5.38 -6.82 -7.12
N LEU A 36 4.78 -7.32 -6.04
CA LEU A 36 4.46 -8.73 -5.88
C LEU A 36 3.50 -9.21 -6.99
N ALA A 37 2.45 -8.46 -7.29
CA ALA A 37 1.50 -8.79 -8.36
C ALA A 37 2.20 -8.83 -9.75
N MET A 38 3.12 -7.89 -10.02
CA MET A 38 3.92 -7.90 -11.24
C MET A 38 4.86 -9.11 -11.31
N GLN A 39 5.52 -9.45 -10.20
CA GLN A 39 6.41 -10.62 -10.12
C GLN A 39 5.65 -11.92 -10.37
N ILE A 40 4.48 -12.11 -9.72
CA ILE A 40 3.62 -13.27 -9.92
C ILE A 40 3.16 -13.35 -11.39
N ARG A 41 2.80 -12.22 -12.01
CA ARG A 41 2.44 -12.18 -13.43
C ARG A 41 3.61 -12.57 -14.34
N ASN A 42 4.81 -12.08 -14.06
CA ASN A 42 6.02 -12.39 -14.83
C ASN A 42 6.41 -13.85 -14.66
N LEU A 43 6.38 -14.37 -13.44
CA LEU A 43 6.68 -15.76 -13.15
C LEU A 43 5.68 -16.69 -13.85
N ASN A 44 4.39 -16.35 -13.84
CA ASN A 44 3.36 -17.09 -14.58
C ASN A 44 3.58 -17.09 -16.10
N ARG A 45 4.23 -16.06 -16.65
CA ARG A 45 4.60 -16.01 -18.08
C ARG A 45 5.84 -16.85 -18.38
N ILE A 46 6.83 -16.84 -17.50
CA ILE A 46 8.09 -17.57 -17.66
C ILE A 46 7.87 -19.08 -17.48
N VAL A 47 7.15 -19.46 -16.42
CA VAL A 47 6.85 -20.86 -16.05
C VAL A 47 5.69 -21.40 -16.89
N ASN A 48 5.60 -20.99 -18.15
CA ASN A 48 4.48 -21.25 -19.04
C ASN A 48 4.05 -22.73 -18.97
N GLN A 49 2.93 -23.01 -18.27
CA GLN A 49 1.97 -24.12 -18.42
C GLN A 49 1.49 -24.71 -17.07
N ILE A 50 0.21 -24.44 -16.77
CA ILE A 50 -0.75 -25.29 -16.03
C ILE A 50 -0.54 -25.47 -14.51
N THR A 51 0.69 -25.43 -13.97
CA THR A 51 0.95 -25.68 -12.54
C THR A 51 1.24 -24.44 -11.70
N PHE A 52 1.54 -23.28 -12.29
CA PHE A 52 1.64 -22.06 -11.49
C PHE A 52 0.25 -21.67 -11.00
N SER A 53 0.00 -21.89 -9.70
CA SER A 53 -1.36 -21.97 -9.17
C SER A 53 -2.13 -20.68 -9.46
N PRO A 54 -3.26 -20.75 -10.20
CA PRO A 54 -4.16 -19.62 -10.42
C PRO A 54 -4.56 -18.91 -9.11
N ILE A 55 -4.51 -19.64 -8.00
CA ILE A 55 -4.70 -19.14 -6.65
C ILE A 55 -3.71 -18.03 -6.28
N PHE A 56 -2.43 -18.13 -6.65
CA PHE A 56 -1.44 -17.10 -6.34
C PHE A 56 -1.69 -15.81 -7.12
N LYS A 57 -2.17 -15.94 -8.36
CA LYS A 57 -2.58 -14.80 -9.18
C LYS A 57 -3.81 -14.12 -8.58
N LEU A 58 -4.82 -14.90 -8.18
CA LEU A 58 -6.02 -14.36 -7.56
C LEU A 58 -5.69 -13.68 -6.22
N LEU A 59 -4.92 -14.34 -5.36
CA LEU A 59 -4.51 -13.81 -4.07
C LEU A 59 -3.72 -12.51 -4.20
N SER A 60 -2.83 -12.38 -5.20
CA SER A 60 -2.07 -11.15 -5.39
C SER A 60 -2.92 -9.96 -5.83
N PHE A 61 -3.92 -10.18 -6.68
CA PHE A 61 -4.87 -9.13 -7.07
C PHE A 61 -5.81 -8.75 -5.92
N ILE A 62 -6.34 -9.73 -5.18
CA ILE A 62 -7.16 -9.47 -3.98
C ILE A 62 -6.34 -8.68 -2.96
N HIS A 63 -5.09 -9.06 -2.73
CA HIS A 63 -4.20 -8.40 -1.80
C HIS A 63 -3.93 -6.93 -2.19
N LEU A 64 -3.63 -6.68 -3.47
CA LEU A 64 -3.48 -5.32 -3.97
C LEU A 64 -4.78 -4.50 -3.83
N GLY A 65 -5.93 -5.10 -4.15
CA GLY A 65 -7.24 -4.46 -3.98
C GLY A 65 -7.53 -4.12 -2.52
N ALA A 66 -7.25 -5.04 -1.60
CA ALA A 66 -7.41 -4.82 -0.16
C ALA A 66 -6.47 -3.71 0.35
N ALA A 67 -5.22 -3.65 -0.13
CA ALA A 67 -4.28 -2.59 0.24
C ALA A 67 -4.76 -1.21 -0.24
N ILE A 68 -5.29 -1.11 -1.46
CA ILE A 68 -5.88 0.12 -1.99
C ILE A 68 -7.13 0.51 -1.18
N ALA A 69 -8.01 -0.45 -0.90
CA ALA A 69 -9.20 -0.21 -0.08
C ALA A 69 -8.83 0.30 1.33
N LEU A 70 -7.77 -0.27 1.93
CA LEU A 70 -7.25 0.19 3.21
C LEU A 70 -6.76 1.64 3.15
N LEU A 71 -6.03 2.03 2.09
CA LEU A 71 -5.60 3.42 1.92
C LEU A 71 -6.80 4.38 1.81
N ILE A 72 -7.79 4.02 0.99
CA ILE A 72 -9.01 4.81 0.82
C ILE A 72 -9.72 4.95 2.17
N PHE A 73 -9.85 3.85 2.92
CA PHE A 73 -10.46 3.88 4.24
C PHE A 73 -9.70 4.78 5.21
N THR A 74 -8.37 4.67 5.26
CA THR A 74 -7.51 5.50 6.11
C THR A 74 -7.61 6.97 5.77
N VAL A 75 -7.73 7.34 4.49
CA VAL A 75 -7.83 8.75 4.08
C VAL A 75 -9.21 9.34 4.37
N LEU A 76 -10.28 8.56 4.23
CA LEU A 76 -11.66 9.05 4.35
C LEU A 76 -12.21 9.01 5.77
N PHE A 77 -11.83 8.02 6.56
CA PHE A 77 -12.47 7.72 7.85
C PHE A 77 -11.54 7.82 9.05
N LEU A 78 -10.22 7.76 8.81
CA LEU A 78 -9.22 7.74 9.86
C LEU A 78 -8.41 9.02 9.88
#